data_AF-A0AA38G1P0-F1
#
_entry.id   AF-A0AA38G1P0-F1
#
_cell.length_a   1.000
_cell.length_b   1.000
_cell.length_c   1.000
_cell.angle_alpha   90.00
_cell.angle_beta   90.00
_cell.angle_gamma   90.00
#
_symmetry.space_group_name_H-M   'P 1'
#
loop_
_entity.id
_entity.type
_entity.pdbx_description
1 polymer ?
#
loop_
_entity_poly.entity_id
_entity_poly.type
_entity_poly.pdbx_seq_one_letter_code
_entity_poly.pdbx_strand_id
1 'polypeptide(L)'
;MLVSKMSFVTLFDLMSAVEKFKQKKDLKKTDGTKKGKLIDVPKLDDANQAGGKNSDQCTLILTEGDSAKALAVAGISIVGQYYYGVFPLRGKLLNVREATTHQQMENKEIVNIKKILGLQEDKIYDSIKSLRYGHLMIMTDQREAAQCQGSYHSQTNGENNEI
;
A
#
# COMPACT_ATOMS: atom_id res chain seq x y z
N MET A 1 8.69 -19.85 17.46
CA MET A 1 7.39 -19.19 17.68
C MET A 1 7.39 -17.92 16.85
N LEU A 2 6.72 -17.92 15.69
CA LEU A 2 6.74 -16.84 14.70
C LEU A 2 6.01 -15.61 15.27
N VAL A 3 6.74 -14.58 15.68
CA VAL A 3 6.14 -13.30 16.08
C VAL A 3 6.16 -12.39 14.85
N SER A 4 5.16 -12.55 13.98
CA SER A 4 4.94 -11.59 12.88
C SER A 4 4.67 -10.22 13.50
N LYS A 5 5.43 -9.21 13.09
CA LYS A 5 5.29 -7.85 13.62
C LYS A 5 4.21 -7.14 12.81
N MET A 6 3.10 -6.81 13.46
CA MET A 6 1.98 -6.10 12.84
C MET A 6 2.18 -4.61 13.05
N SER A 7 2.33 -3.85 11.96
CA SER A 7 2.42 -2.39 12.01
C SER A 7 1.21 -1.78 11.32
N PHE A 8 0.46 -0.96 12.05
CA PHE A 8 -0.61 -0.15 11.50
C PHE A 8 0.00 1.16 10.99
N VAL A 9 -0.19 1.46 9.72
CA VAL A 9 0.26 2.72 9.10
C VAL A 9 -0.98 3.46 8.62
N THR A 10 -1.13 4.74 8.97
CA THR A 10 -2.28 5.49 8.46
C THR A 10 -2.00 5.92 7.02
N LEU A 11 -3.00 5.84 6.15
CA LEU A 11 -2.84 6.26 4.74
C LEU A 11 -2.52 7.75 4.61
N PHE A 12 -2.86 8.55 5.62
CA PHE A 12 -2.49 9.95 5.70
C PHE A 12 -0.96 10.15 5.77
N ASP A 13 -0.26 9.29 6.50
CA ASP A 13 1.21 9.31 6.60
C ASP A 13 1.85 8.92 5.25
N LEU A 14 1.23 8.01 4.50
CA LEU A 14 1.67 7.64 3.16
C LEU A 14 1.43 8.77 2.16
N MET A 15 0.29 9.47 2.26
CA MET A 15 -0.08 10.56 1.35
C MET A 15 0.88 11.75 1.46
N SER A 16 1.24 12.16 2.68
CA SER A 16 2.24 13.22 2.90
C SER A 16 3.60 12.89 2.28
N ALA A 17 3.97 11.61 2.22
CA ALA A 17 5.22 11.17 1.59
C ALA A 17 5.16 11.19 0.05
N VAL A 18 3.96 11.09 -0.54
CA VAL A 18 3.74 11.08 -2.01
C VAL A 18 3.78 12.50 -2.60
N GLU A 19 3.41 13.54 -1.84
CA GLU A 19 3.39 14.93 -2.34
C GLU A 19 4.75 15.45 -2.85
N LYS A 20 5.86 14.87 -2.36
CA LYS A 20 7.22 15.24 -2.80
C LYS A 20 7.57 14.71 -4.21
N PHE A 21 6.72 13.91 -4.85
CA PHE A 21 6.94 13.36 -6.20
C PHE A 21 6.11 14.06 -7.27
N LYS A 22 6.44 15.32 -7.58
CA LYS A 22 5.94 15.99 -8.77
C LYS A 22 6.85 15.70 -9.95
N GLN A 23 6.35 14.90 -10.91
CA GLN A 23 6.49 15.04 -12.38
C GLN A 23 6.46 13.66 -13.05
N LYS A 24 5.41 13.39 -13.86
CA LYS A 24 5.49 12.95 -15.28
C LYS A 24 4.14 12.38 -15.76
N LYS A 25 3.68 12.87 -16.92
CA LYS A 25 2.39 12.52 -17.55
C LYS A 25 2.22 11.02 -17.89
N ASP A 26 3.29 10.24 -17.96
CA ASP A 26 3.25 8.85 -18.40
C ASP A 26 2.72 7.87 -17.33
N LEU A 27 2.80 8.23 -16.04
CA LEU A 27 2.34 7.39 -14.93
C LEU A 27 0.80 7.31 -14.84
N LYS A 28 0.07 8.21 -15.49
CA LYS A 28 -1.41 8.22 -15.51
C LYS A 28 -2.04 6.97 -16.14
N LYS A 29 -1.28 6.26 -16.97
CA LYS A 29 -1.75 5.03 -17.63
C LYS A 29 -1.92 3.86 -16.66
N THR A 30 -1.35 3.95 -15.45
CA THR A 30 -1.40 2.90 -14.44
C THR A 30 -2.27 3.27 -13.23
N ASP A 31 -3.04 4.35 -13.33
CA ASP A 31 -3.86 4.86 -12.23
C ASP A 31 -5.01 3.92 -11.88
N GLY A 32 -5.30 3.85 -10.58
CA GLY A 32 -6.45 3.15 -10.06
C GLY A 32 -7.70 4.05 -10.05
N THR A 33 -8.87 3.43 -10.13
CA THR A 33 -10.15 4.10 -9.91
C THR A 33 -10.76 3.67 -8.59
N LYS A 34 -11.39 4.61 -7.85
CA LYS A 34 -12.05 4.28 -6.58
C LYS A 34 -13.14 3.22 -6.77
N LYS A 35 -13.97 3.35 -7.80
CA LYS A 35 -15.14 2.49 -8.02
C LYS A 35 -14.78 1.25 -8.82
N GLY A 36 -15.50 0.16 -8.54
CA GLY A 36 -15.38 -1.11 -9.26
C GLY A 36 -14.63 -2.17 -8.46
N LYS A 37 -14.98 -3.43 -8.72
CA LYS A 37 -14.25 -4.59 -8.19
C LYS A 37 -13.02 -4.82 -9.07
N LEU A 38 -11.86 -5.04 -8.46
CA LEU A 38 -10.62 -5.28 -9.20
C LEU A 38 -10.53 -6.76 -9.56
N ILE A 39 -10.81 -7.08 -10.81
CA ILE A 39 -10.75 -8.45 -11.35
C ILE A 39 -9.36 -8.73 -11.93
N ASP A 40 -8.64 -7.68 -12.34
CA ASP A 40 -7.38 -7.73 -13.07
C ASP A 40 -6.13 -7.78 -12.17
N VAL A 41 -6.30 -7.69 -10.84
CA VAL A 41 -5.19 -7.76 -9.87
C VAL A 41 -5.09 -9.19 -9.31
N PRO A 42 -4.11 -10.00 -9.76
CA PRO A 42 -3.97 -11.37 -9.29
C PRO A 42 -3.58 -11.40 -7.82
N LYS A 43 -4.06 -12.41 -7.09
CA LYS A 43 -3.79 -12.63 -5.65
C LYS A 43 -4.36 -11.59 -4.69
N LEU A 44 -5.10 -10.58 -5.17
CA LEU A 44 -5.86 -9.70 -4.29
C LEU A 44 -7.09 -10.44 -3.76
N ASP A 45 -7.19 -10.54 -2.44
CA ASP A 45 -8.44 -10.84 -1.75
C ASP A 45 -9.07 -9.51 -1.34
N ASP A 46 -9.92 -8.95 -2.20
CA ASP A 46 -10.47 -7.60 -2.03
C ASP A 46 -11.57 -7.57 -0.96
N ALA A 47 -11.64 -6.50 -0.16
CA ALA A 47 -12.73 -6.33 0.79
C ALA A 47 -14.05 -6.04 0.05
N ASN A 48 -15.16 -6.57 0.55
CA ASN A 48 -16.47 -6.38 -0.10
C ASN A 48 -16.90 -4.91 -0.17
N GLN A 49 -16.48 -4.08 0.79
CA GLN A 49 -16.80 -2.65 0.84
C GLN A 49 -15.71 -1.76 0.20
N ALA A 50 -14.63 -2.33 -0.33
CA ALA A 50 -13.54 -1.57 -0.92
C ALA A 50 -14.02 -0.74 -2.13
N GLY A 51 -13.68 0.55 -2.13
CA GLY A 51 -14.14 1.48 -3.17
C GLY A 51 -15.61 1.93 -3.08
N GLY A 52 -16.36 1.41 -2.10
CA GLY A 52 -17.76 1.74 -1.85
C GLY A 52 -17.97 3.01 -1.02
N LYS A 53 -19.12 3.09 -0.35
CA LYS A 53 -19.46 4.19 0.57
C LYS A 53 -18.64 4.11 1.86
N ASN A 54 -18.39 2.90 2.35
CA ASN A 54 -17.67 2.62 3.59
C ASN A 54 -16.19 2.29 3.34
N SER A 55 -15.62 2.77 2.23
CA SER A 55 -14.23 2.52 1.85
C SER A 55 -13.23 3.06 2.88
N ASP A 56 -13.63 4.09 3.62
CA ASP A 56 -12.88 4.70 4.72
C ASP A 56 -12.68 3.77 5.91
N GLN A 57 -13.60 2.81 6.11
CA GLN A 57 -13.48 1.79 7.16
C GLN A 57 -12.68 0.56 6.69
N CYS A 58 -12.42 0.46 5.39
CA CYS A 58 -11.70 -0.68 4.83
C CYS A 58 -10.21 -0.60 5.13
N THR A 59 -9.64 -1.73 5.55
CA THR A 59 -8.20 -1.91 5.78
C THR A 59 -7.61 -2.85 4.74
N LEU A 60 -6.59 -2.40 4.03
CA LEU A 60 -5.78 -3.25 3.17
C LEU A 60 -4.60 -3.80 3.97
N ILE A 61 -4.44 -5.11 3.97
CA ILE A 61 -3.32 -5.81 4.57
C ILE A 61 -2.31 -6.16 3.49
N LEU A 62 -1.12 -5.57 3.56
CA LEU A 62 0.02 -5.95 2.75
C LEU A 62 0.85 -6.98 3.50
N THR A 63 1.02 -8.17 2.92
CA THR A 63 1.77 -9.26 3.55
C THR A 63 3.09 -9.51 2.84
N GLU A 64 4.15 -9.77 3.58
CA GLU A 64 5.41 -10.22 2.99
C GLU A 64 5.33 -11.70 2.61
N GLY A 65 5.13 -11.97 1.32
CA GLY A 65 5.01 -13.33 0.78
C GLY A 65 3.61 -13.96 0.90
N ASP A 66 3.43 -15.06 0.15
CA ASP A 66 2.16 -15.80 0.09
C ASP A 66 1.85 -16.56 1.39
N SER A 67 2.89 -16.92 2.17
CA SER A 67 2.73 -17.59 3.46
C SER A 67 2.05 -16.69 4.49
N ALA A 68 2.47 -15.43 4.58
CA ALA A 68 1.85 -14.45 5.48
C ALA A 68 0.42 -14.10 5.03
N LYS A 69 0.16 -14.11 3.71
CA LYS A 69 -1.20 -13.99 3.17
C LYS A 69 -2.12 -15.11 3.67
N ALA A 70 -1.69 -16.37 3.61
CA ALA A 70 -2.53 -17.49 4.06
C ALA A 70 -2.94 -17.34 5.53
N LEU A 71 -2.01 -16.86 6.37
CA LEU A 71 -2.28 -16.55 7.77
C LEU A 71 -3.27 -15.38 7.94
N ALA A 72 -3.09 -14.30 7.18
CA ALA A 72 -3.98 -13.14 7.22
C ALA A 72 -5.41 -13.51 6.78
N VAL A 73 -5.55 -14.29 5.71
CA VAL A 73 -6.85 -14.77 5.21
C VAL A 73 -7.53 -15.69 6.22
N ALA A 74 -6.77 -16.57 6.88
CA ALA A 74 -7.30 -17.40 7.96
C ALA A 74 -7.84 -16.57 9.13
N GLY A 75 -7.12 -15.51 9.54
CA GLY A 75 -7.58 -14.58 10.57
C GLY A 75 -8.82 -13.78 10.14
N ILE A 76 -8.85 -13.29 8.90
CA ILE A 76 -9.98 -12.53 8.36
C ILE A 76 -11.23 -13.41 8.21
N SER A 77 -11.08 -14.70 7.94
CA SER A 77 -12.23 -15.61 7.83
C SER A 77 -13.07 -15.65 9.12
N ILE A 78 -12.48 -15.32 10.27
CA ILE A 78 -13.14 -15.25 11.57
C ILE A 78 -13.86 -13.90 11.76
N VAL A 79 -13.27 -12.80 11.29
CA VAL A 79 -13.77 -11.42 11.48
C VAL A 79 -14.70 -10.97 10.34
N GLY A 80 -14.60 -11.61 9.18
CA GLY A 80 -15.35 -11.34 7.96
C GLY A 80 -14.59 -10.46 6.95
N GLN A 81 -14.67 -10.82 5.66
CA GLN A 81 -14.05 -10.10 4.52
C GLN A 81 -14.79 -8.80 4.14
N TYR A 82 -15.60 -8.25 5.04
CA TYR A 82 -16.43 -7.08 4.75
C TYR A 82 -15.59 -5.81 4.60
N TYR A 83 -14.63 -5.62 5.52
CA TYR A 83 -13.78 -4.43 5.61
C TYR A 83 -12.29 -4.73 5.42
N TYR A 84 -11.87 -5.99 5.33
CA TYR A 84 -10.46 -6.36 5.23
C TYR A 84 -10.13 -6.97 3.88
N GLY A 85 -9.12 -6.40 3.22
CA GLY A 85 -8.53 -6.94 2.01
C GLY A 85 -7.10 -7.39 2.25
N VAL A 86 -6.60 -8.36 1.49
CA VAL A 86 -5.22 -8.88 1.63
C VAL A 86 -4.53 -8.90 0.27
N PHE A 87 -3.31 -8.41 0.22
CA PHE A 87 -2.46 -8.46 -0.96
C PHE A 87 -1.01 -8.85 -0.58
N PRO A 88 -0.44 -9.91 -1.17
CA PRO A 88 0.92 -10.34 -0.88
C PRO A 88 1.93 -9.59 -1.74
N LEU A 89 2.95 -9.03 -1.10
CA LEU A 89 4.13 -8.47 -1.74
C LEU A 89 5.13 -9.58 -2.05
N ARG A 90 5.73 -9.54 -3.24
CA ARG A 90 6.80 -10.45 -3.64
C ARG A 90 8.17 -9.81 -3.44
N GLY A 91 8.90 -10.27 -2.44
CA GLY A 91 10.27 -9.82 -2.19
C GLY A 91 10.36 -8.37 -1.74
N LYS A 92 11.53 -7.75 -1.97
CA LYS A 92 11.80 -6.38 -1.52
C LYS A 92 11.09 -5.37 -2.42
N LEU A 93 10.36 -4.44 -1.79
CA LEU A 93 9.78 -3.32 -2.51
C LEU A 93 10.87 -2.49 -3.19
N LEU A 94 10.60 -2.07 -4.43
CA LEU A 94 11.47 -1.16 -5.15
C LEU A 94 11.48 0.20 -4.42
N ASN A 95 12.67 0.74 -4.19
CA ASN A 95 12.82 2.09 -3.66
C ASN A 95 12.38 3.11 -4.73
N VAL A 96 11.14 3.60 -4.59
CA VAL A 96 10.53 4.53 -5.54
C VAL A 96 11.27 5.88 -5.63
N ARG A 97 12.08 6.25 -4.64
CA ARG A 97 12.81 7.53 -4.64
C ARG A 97 13.97 7.56 -5.63
N GLU A 98 14.62 6.42 -5.80
CA GLU A 98 15.80 6.24 -6.64
C GLU A 98 15.44 5.61 -7.99
N ALA A 99 14.26 4.99 -8.08
CA ALA A 99 13.78 4.37 -9.30
C ALA A 99 13.33 5.40 -10.33
N THR A 100 13.71 5.16 -11.58
CA THR A 100 13.20 5.93 -12.72
C THR A 100 11.71 5.66 -12.93
N THR A 101 11.02 6.62 -13.54
CA THR A 101 9.60 6.51 -13.89
C THR A 101 9.29 5.26 -14.72
N HIS A 102 10.21 4.86 -15.60
CA HIS A 102 10.08 3.64 -16.40
C HIS A 102 10.08 2.38 -15.52
N GLN A 103 11.03 2.28 -14.59
CA GLN A 103 11.12 1.16 -13.65
C GLN A 103 9.90 1.07 -12.73
N GLN A 104 9.34 2.21 -12.33
CA GLN A 104 8.10 2.24 -11.54
C GLN A 104 6.90 1.74 -12.35
N MET A 105 6.78 2.11 -13.64
CA MET A 105 5.71 1.67 -14.52
C MET A 105 5.80 0.18 -14.89
N GLU A 106 7.02 -0.35 -15.04
CA GLU A 106 7.24 -1.76 -15.34
C GLU A 106 7.05 -2.67 -14.11
N ASN A 107 7.19 -2.12 -12.91
CA ASN A 107 7.00 -2.87 -11.69
C ASN A 107 5.51 -3.15 -11.42
N LYS A 108 5.11 -4.39 -11.71
CA LYS A 108 3.74 -4.87 -11.52
C LYS A 108 3.23 -4.72 -10.08
N GLU A 109 4.09 -4.82 -9.06
CA GLU A 109 3.69 -4.66 -7.66
C GLU A 109 3.24 -3.22 -7.38
N ILE A 110 4.02 -2.23 -7.83
CA ILE A 110 3.67 -0.81 -7.68
C ILE A 110 2.37 -0.51 -8.43
N VAL A 111 2.26 -0.97 -9.68
CA VAL A 111 1.05 -0.79 -10.50
C VAL A 111 -0.18 -1.41 -9.83
N ASN A 112 -0.04 -2.63 -9.27
CA ASN A 112 -1.12 -3.29 -8.56
C ASN A 112 -1.51 -2.53 -7.29
N ILE A 113 -0.55 -2.07 -6.48
CA ILE A 113 -0.83 -1.29 -5.27
C ILE A 113 -1.56 0.02 -5.62
N LYS A 114 -1.12 0.72 -6.67
CA LYS A 114 -1.81 1.92 -7.18
C LYS A 114 -3.27 1.62 -7.52
N LYS A 115 -3.52 0.52 -8.25
CA LYS A 115 -4.87 0.07 -8.60
C LYS A 115 -5.70 -0.29 -7.36
N ILE A 116 -5.14 -1.08 -6.43
CA ILE A 116 -5.81 -1.54 -5.21
C ILE A 116 -6.28 -0.36 -4.36
N LEU A 117 -5.42 0.64 -4.17
CA LEU A 117 -5.71 1.82 -3.35
C LEU A 117 -6.53 2.88 -4.09
N GLY A 118 -6.60 2.82 -5.42
CA GLY A 118 -7.22 3.88 -6.23
C GLY A 118 -6.36 5.15 -6.30
N LEU A 119 -5.04 4.97 -6.30
CA LEU A 119 -4.09 6.07 -6.41
C LEU A 119 -4.02 6.60 -7.85
N GLN A 120 -3.97 7.92 -7.97
CA GLN A 120 -3.97 8.70 -9.20
C GLN A 120 -2.80 9.67 -9.15
N GLU A 121 -2.13 9.82 -10.28
CA GLU A 121 -0.98 10.71 -10.41
C GLU A 121 -1.43 12.16 -10.59
N ASP A 122 -0.59 13.09 -10.16
CA ASP A 122 -0.89 14.54 -10.12
C ASP A 122 -2.13 14.91 -9.27
N LYS A 123 -2.61 14.00 -8.42
CA LYS A 123 -3.70 14.26 -7.50
C LYS A 123 -3.15 14.58 -6.11
N ILE A 124 -3.51 15.74 -5.61
CA ILE A 124 -3.29 16.10 -4.21
C ILE A 124 -4.39 15.41 -3.40
N TYR A 125 -3.99 14.64 -2.39
CA TYR A 125 -4.91 13.91 -1.55
C TYR A 125 -5.08 14.65 -0.22
N ASP A 126 -6.16 15.43 -0.09
CA ASP A 126 -6.50 16.09 1.18
C ASP A 126 -7.32 15.18 2.11
N SER A 127 -7.81 14.04 1.59
CA SER A 127 -8.60 13.08 2.37
C SER A 127 -8.52 11.66 1.81
N ILE A 128 -8.73 10.67 2.69
CA ILE A 128 -8.84 9.25 2.33
C ILE A 128 -10.14 8.93 1.56
N LYS A 129 -11.09 9.86 1.46
CA LYS A 129 -12.40 9.63 0.84
C LYS A 129 -12.30 9.29 -0.65
N SER A 130 -11.23 9.68 -1.32
CA SER A 130 -11.01 9.34 -2.73
C SER A 130 -10.36 7.98 -2.96
N LEU A 131 -9.91 7.29 -1.91
CA LEU A 131 -9.23 6.00 -1.99
C LEU A 131 -10.22 4.83 -1.86
N ARG A 132 -9.76 3.64 -2.25
CA ARG A 132 -10.53 2.38 -2.09
C ARG A 132 -10.50 1.83 -0.67
N TYR A 133 -9.45 2.15 0.08
CA TYR A 133 -9.21 1.75 1.45
C TYR A 133 -8.88 2.99 2.28
N GLY A 134 -9.32 3.03 3.52
CA GLY A 134 -9.02 4.11 4.47
C GLY A 134 -7.83 3.80 5.37
N HIS A 135 -7.50 2.51 5.53
CA HIS A 135 -6.39 2.06 6.35
C HIS A 135 -5.46 1.11 5.61
N LEU A 136 -4.17 1.16 5.94
CA LEU A 136 -3.14 0.26 5.42
C LEU A 136 -2.45 -0.44 6.59
N MET A 137 -2.38 -1.75 6.55
CA MET A 137 -1.69 -2.56 7.54
C MET A 137 -0.59 -3.34 6.86
N ILE A 138 0.61 -3.33 7.43
CA ILE A 138 1.74 -4.08 6.89
C ILE A 138 2.04 -5.24 7.85
N MET A 139 2.06 -6.45 7.30
CA MET A 139 2.42 -7.69 8.00
C MET A 139 3.72 -8.23 7.40
N THR A 140 4.82 -8.02 8.11
CA THR A 140 6.15 -8.55 7.73
C THR A 140 6.58 -9.65 8.70
N ASP A 141 7.31 -10.64 8.19
CA ASP A 141 7.99 -11.59 9.08
C ASP A 141 9.21 -10.90 9.72
N GLN A 142 9.50 -11.25 10.97
CA GLN A 142 10.43 -10.54 11.86
C GLN A 142 11.89 -10.55 11.37
N ARG A 143 12.23 -11.22 10.26
CA ARG A 143 13.59 -11.33 9.74
C ARG A 143 14.04 -10.12 8.89
N GLU A 144 13.12 -9.36 8.29
CA GLU A 144 13.46 -8.20 7.43
C GLU A 144 12.84 -6.86 7.87
N ALA A 145 12.29 -6.78 9.09
CA ALA A 145 11.71 -5.54 9.63
C ALA A 145 12.74 -4.37 9.73
N ALA A 146 14.04 -4.68 9.78
CA ALA A 146 15.10 -3.66 9.82
C ALA A 146 15.23 -2.87 8.51
N GLN A 147 14.91 -3.45 7.34
CA GLN A 147 15.01 -2.75 6.06
C GLN A 147 13.75 -1.95 5.71
N CYS A 148 12.55 -2.48 6.00
CA CYS A 148 11.30 -1.77 5.72
C CYS A 148 11.12 -0.53 6.61
N GLN A 149 11.62 -0.56 7.87
CA GLN A 149 11.61 0.61 8.75
C GLN A 149 12.80 1.56 8.51
N GLY A 150 13.95 1.05 8.05
CA GLY A 150 15.12 1.85 7.73
C GLY A 150 14.85 2.91 6.65
N SER A 151 14.00 2.59 5.66
CA SER A 151 13.56 3.54 4.63
C SER A 151 12.62 4.62 5.15
N TYR A 152 11.99 4.45 6.32
CA TYR A 152 11.12 5.45 6.95
C TYR A 152 11.91 6.34 7.94
N HIS A 153 12.80 5.73 8.74
CA HIS A 153 13.59 6.45 9.75
C HIS A 153 14.71 7.32 9.16
N SER A 154 15.20 6.99 7.96
CA SER A 154 16.12 7.85 7.20
C SER A 154 15.47 9.13 6.64
N GLN A 155 14.16 9.31 6.80
CA GLN A 155 13.43 10.47 6.27
C GLN A 155 13.04 11.50 7.33
N THR A 156 13.15 11.19 8.62
CA THR A 156 12.76 12.11 9.71
C THR A 156 13.94 12.82 10.36
N ASN A 157 15.19 12.44 10.04
CA ASN A 157 16.39 12.99 10.69
C ASN A 157 17.29 13.83 9.75
N GLY A 158 16.77 14.25 8.59
CA GLY A 158 17.55 14.94 7.56
C GLY A 158 17.38 16.47 7.47
N GLU A 159 16.59 17.11 8.34
CA GLU A 159 16.26 18.55 8.21
C GLU A 159 16.67 19.44 9.41
N ASN A 160 17.52 18.99 10.34
CA ASN A 160 17.97 19.83 11.46
C ASN A 160 19.49 19.85 11.66
N ASN A 161 20.25 20.21 10.62
CA ASN A 161 21.59 20.78 10.80
C ASN A 161 22.07 21.45 9.51
N GLU A 162 21.61 22.67 9.27
CA GLU A 162 22.39 23.72 8.61
C GLU A 162 21.78 25.09 8.98
N ILE A 163 22.67 25.97 9.44
CA ILE A 163 22.53 27.30 10.08
C ILE A 163 22.29 27.28 11.60
#